data_AF-A0A941PN94-F1
#
_entry.id   AF-A0A941PN94-F1
#
_cell.length_a   1.000
_cell.length_b   1.000
_cell.length_c   1.000
_cell.angle_alpha   90.00
_cell.angle_beta   90.00
_cell.angle_gamma   90.00
#
_symmetry.space_group_name_H-M   'P 1'
#
loop_
_entity.id
_entity.type
_entity.pdbx_description
1 polymer ?
#
loop_
_entity_poly.entity_id
_entity_poly.type
_entity_poly.pdbx_seq_one_letter_code
_entity_poly.pdbx_strand_id
1 'polypeptide(L)'
;MIAFASSAAVAATAAPLPSPAALAGQPASAPLTRVALAYIEPCFKLYLRFGEPARIIRLDRWRRCAVFLPNAVLCRVRWQANDYGTVRWQLMMMQACTPLDAAQRIPGVQPGARLLLHAEGENQVRAVLERIDAIEAPGIALVAVSPAYWRTLANRLAARLPLPKYTAERHAAWLIGRALP
;
A
#
# COMPACT_ATOMS: atom_id res chain seq x y z
N MET A 1 68.08 7.38 53.75
CA MET A 1 68.18 6.56 52.51
C MET A 1 67.09 7.05 51.58
N ILE A 2 67.46 7.66 50.45
CA ILE A 2 66.56 8.34 49.51
C ILE A 2 65.93 7.29 48.59
N ALA A 3 64.61 7.33 48.37
CA ALA A 3 63.95 6.56 47.31
C ALA A 3 62.87 7.41 46.63
N PHE A 4 63.05 7.62 45.33
CA PHE A 4 62.10 8.17 44.36
C PHE A 4 60.97 7.19 44.05
N ALA A 5 59.79 7.71 43.66
CA ALA A 5 58.98 7.27 42.51
C ALA A 5 57.60 7.97 42.58
N SER A 6 57.35 8.99 41.76
CA SER A 6 56.83 8.93 40.38
C SER A 6 55.32 8.73 40.29
N SER A 7 54.67 9.80 39.83
CA SER A 7 53.25 9.96 39.53
C SER A 7 52.82 9.08 38.36
N ALA A 8 51.69 8.37 38.51
CA ALA A 8 51.08 7.59 37.45
C ALA A 8 49.81 8.28 36.92
N ALA A 9 49.78 8.48 35.61
CA ALA A 9 48.75 9.16 34.84
C ALA A 9 47.42 8.38 34.80
N VAL A 10 46.32 9.14 34.84
CA VAL A 10 44.94 8.65 34.65
C VAL A 10 44.72 8.32 33.18
N ALA A 11 44.48 7.04 32.87
CA ALA A 11 44.02 6.60 31.56
C ALA A 11 42.49 6.50 31.57
N ALA A 12 41.84 7.41 30.83
CA ALA A 12 40.40 7.42 30.62
C ALA A 12 39.95 6.16 29.85
N THR A 13 39.10 5.35 30.48
CA THR A 13 38.47 4.18 29.85
C THR A 13 37.30 4.68 28.98
N ALA A 14 37.53 4.81 27.68
CA ALA A 14 36.47 5.05 26.71
C ALA A 14 35.54 3.82 26.64
N ALA A 15 34.27 4.00 26.98
CA ALA A 15 33.25 2.95 26.84
C ALA A 15 33.09 2.58 25.36
N PRO A 16 33.01 1.28 24.99
CA PRO A 16 32.83 0.90 23.60
C PRO A 16 31.44 1.32 23.13
N LEU A 17 31.38 2.07 22.03
CA LEU A 17 30.13 2.34 21.31
C LEU A 17 29.54 0.98 20.86
N PRO A 18 28.23 0.75 21.05
CA PRO A 18 27.60 -0.49 20.60
C PRO A 18 27.69 -0.60 19.07
N SER A 19 28.18 -1.74 18.61
CA SER A 19 28.30 -2.11 17.19
C SER A 19 26.98 -1.89 16.44
N PRO A 20 26.98 -1.37 15.20
CA PRO A 20 25.77 -1.14 14.40
C PRO A 20 24.90 -2.40 14.20
N ALA A 21 25.51 -3.59 14.34
CA ALA A 21 24.84 -4.87 14.28
C ALA A 21 23.85 -5.12 15.44
N ALA A 22 24.03 -4.46 16.60
CA ALA A 22 23.11 -4.60 17.73
C ALA A 22 21.75 -3.91 17.48
N LEU A 23 21.69 -2.97 16.52
CA LEU A 23 20.43 -2.34 16.07
C LEU A 23 19.69 -3.18 15.01
N ALA A 24 20.31 -4.24 14.48
CA ALA A 24 19.67 -5.12 13.50
C ALA A 24 18.68 -6.13 14.13
N GLY A 25 18.53 -6.10 15.46
CA GLY A 25 17.69 -7.02 16.25
C GLY A 25 16.44 -6.39 16.87
N GLN A 26 15.97 -5.23 16.38
CA GLN A 26 14.73 -4.64 16.87
C GLN A 26 13.53 -5.13 16.02
N PRO A 27 12.63 -6.02 16.51
CA PRO A 27 11.38 -6.29 15.81
C PRO A 27 10.41 -5.15 16.07
N ALA A 28 10.58 -4.00 15.40
CA ALA A 28 9.81 -2.80 15.70
C ALA A 28 9.19 -2.16 14.46
N SER A 29 8.23 -2.88 13.86
CA SER A 29 7.04 -2.38 13.17
C SER A 29 6.56 -3.54 12.30
N ALA A 30 5.29 -3.95 12.41
CA ALA A 30 4.69 -4.79 11.37
C ALA A 30 5.04 -4.20 9.98
N PRO A 31 5.36 -5.01 8.96
CA PRO A 31 5.82 -4.50 7.68
C PRO A 31 4.70 -3.67 7.06
N LEU A 32 4.80 -2.36 7.20
CA LEU A 32 3.83 -1.44 6.63
C LEU A 32 4.02 -1.44 5.13
N THR A 33 2.93 -1.62 4.39
CA THR A 33 2.98 -1.57 2.94
C THR A 33 3.14 -0.12 2.49
N ARG A 34 4.21 0.15 1.76
CA ARG A 34 4.55 1.46 1.22
C ARG A 34 4.14 1.52 -0.23
N VAL A 35 3.30 2.48 -0.60
CA VAL A 35 2.80 2.69 -1.96
C VAL A 35 3.30 4.04 -2.46
N ALA A 36 4.07 4.02 -3.54
CA ALA A 36 4.57 5.20 -4.21
C ALA A 36 3.47 5.88 -5.03
N LEU A 37 3.43 7.20 -4.90
CA LEU A 37 2.55 8.13 -5.59
C LEU A 37 3.43 9.17 -6.28
N ALA A 38 3.02 9.60 -7.46
CA ALA A 38 3.79 10.57 -8.23
C ALA A 38 2.89 11.40 -9.13
N TYR A 39 3.22 12.67 -9.27
CA TYR A 39 2.49 13.65 -10.06
C TYR A 39 3.50 14.44 -10.87
N ILE A 40 3.51 14.23 -12.19
CA ILE A 40 4.42 14.86 -13.14
C ILE A 40 3.58 15.39 -14.29
N GLU A 41 3.36 16.70 -14.31
CA GLU A 41 2.52 17.33 -15.31
C GLU A 41 3.30 17.52 -16.61
N PRO A 42 2.64 17.42 -17.77
CA PRO A 42 1.27 16.97 -18.00
C PRO A 42 1.12 15.45 -18.19
N CYS A 43 2.22 14.70 -18.13
CA CYS A 43 2.30 13.37 -18.75
C CYS A 43 2.01 12.19 -17.82
N PHE A 44 2.10 12.33 -16.48
CA PHE A 44 2.04 11.18 -15.58
C PHE A 44 1.39 11.49 -14.23
N LYS A 45 0.36 10.72 -13.89
CA LYS A 45 -0.38 10.80 -12.62
C LYS A 45 -0.50 9.42 -11.99
N LEU A 46 0.01 9.27 -10.78
CA LEU A 46 -0.08 8.06 -9.97
C LEU A 46 -0.60 8.45 -8.59
N TYR A 47 -1.87 8.17 -8.34
CA TYR A 47 -2.58 8.61 -7.15
C TYR A 47 -3.44 7.48 -6.55
N LEU A 48 -3.94 7.70 -5.35
CA LEU A 48 -4.88 6.80 -4.69
C LEU A 48 -6.31 7.28 -4.96
N ARG A 49 -7.19 6.40 -5.44
CA ARG A 49 -8.64 6.70 -5.52
C ARG A 49 -9.30 6.53 -4.15
N PHE A 50 -8.88 5.53 -3.39
CA PHE A 50 -9.30 5.31 -2.00
C PHE A 50 -8.26 4.48 -1.23
N GLY A 51 -8.40 4.49 0.09
CA GLY A 51 -7.51 3.82 1.04
C GLY A 51 -7.10 4.82 2.12
N GLU A 52 -7.04 4.34 3.36
CA GLU A 52 -6.66 5.16 4.52
C GLU A 52 -5.18 4.95 4.84
N PRO A 53 -4.28 5.86 4.39
CA PRO A 53 -2.87 5.76 4.74
C PRO A 53 -2.68 6.13 6.22
N ALA A 54 -1.96 5.29 6.96
CA ALA A 54 -1.56 5.60 8.33
C ALA A 54 -0.54 6.75 8.37
N ARG A 55 0.26 6.90 7.32
CA ARG A 55 1.23 7.98 7.19
C ARG A 55 1.47 8.30 5.71
N ILE A 56 1.66 9.58 5.40
CA ILE A 56 2.13 10.03 4.08
C ILE A 56 3.53 10.63 4.26
N ILE A 57 4.52 10.06 3.57
CA ILE A 57 5.90 10.53 3.54
C ILE A 57 6.10 11.27 2.21
N ARG A 58 6.47 12.54 2.26
CA ARG A 58 6.87 13.28 1.06
C ARG A 58 8.32 12.93 0.74
N LEU A 59 8.56 12.38 -0.44
CA LEU A 59 9.91 12.05 -0.90
C LEU A 59 10.54 13.27 -1.59
N ASP A 60 9.82 13.83 -2.56
CA ASP A 60 10.25 14.98 -3.34
C ASP A 60 9.07 15.95 -3.58
N ARG A 61 9.29 16.99 -4.39
CA ARG A 61 8.21 17.89 -4.82
C ARG A 61 7.08 17.17 -5.56
N TRP A 62 7.41 16.11 -6.32
CA TRP A 62 6.51 15.39 -7.21
C TRP A 62 6.18 13.96 -6.78
N ARG A 63 6.88 13.42 -5.78
CA ARG A 63 6.77 12.03 -5.33
C ARG A 63 6.39 11.97 -3.86
N ARG A 64 5.42 11.14 -3.53
CA ARG A 64 4.96 10.88 -2.16
C ARG A 64 4.86 9.37 -1.96
N CYS A 65 4.92 8.93 -0.71
CA CYS A 65 4.76 7.55 -0.33
C CYS A 65 3.66 7.44 0.73
N ALA A 66 2.60 6.73 0.41
CA ALA A 66 1.53 6.40 1.34
C ALA A 66 1.87 5.08 2.05
N VAL A 67 1.83 5.09 3.37
CA VAL A 67 2.16 3.96 4.22
C VAL A 67 0.87 3.40 4.81
N PHE A 68 0.65 2.10 4.63
CA PHE A 68 -0.57 1.41 5.01
C PHE A 68 -0.30 0.34 6.07
N LEU A 69 -1.27 0.17 6.96
CA LEU A 69 -1.31 -0.96 7.89
C LEU A 69 -1.50 -2.28 7.13
N PRO A 70 -1.02 -3.41 7.67
CA PRO A 70 -1.31 -4.72 7.09
C PRO A 70 -2.82 -4.95 6.95
N ASN A 71 -3.22 -5.71 5.93
CA ASN A 71 -4.60 -5.99 5.56
C ASN A 71 -5.45 -4.79 5.08
N ALA A 72 -4.91 -3.56 5.07
CA ALA A 72 -5.61 -2.40 4.52
C ALA A 72 -5.85 -2.57 3.01
N VAL A 73 -7.08 -2.33 2.56
CA VAL A 73 -7.45 -2.33 1.14
C VAL A 73 -7.29 -0.92 0.58
N LEU A 74 -6.66 -0.81 -0.58
CA LEU A 74 -6.40 0.47 -1.24
C LEU A 74 -6.55 0.33 -2.76
N CYS A 75 -6.88 1.45 -3.40
CA CYS A 75 -7.01 1.54 -4.85
C CYS A 75 -6.07 2.62 -5.39
N ARG A 76 -5.17 2.20 -6.27
CA ARG A 76 -4.21 3.06 -6.95
C ARG A 76 -4.57 3.18 -8.42
N VAL A 77 -4.58 4.40 -8.93
CA VAL A 77 -4.79 4.71 -10.34
C VAL A 77 -3.51 5.27 -10.92
N ARG A 78 -3.08 4.70 -12.04
CA ARG A 78 -1.99 5.18 -12.87
C ARG A 78 -2.58 5.68 -14.19
N TRP A 79 -2.39 6.95 -14.47
CA TRP A 79 -2.71 7.55 -15.75
C TRP A 79 -1.43 8.14 -16.34
N GLN A 80 -1.21 7.93 -17.63
CA GLN A 80 -0.08 8.43 -18.36
C GLN A 80 -0.54 8.88 -19.74
N ALA A 81 -0.11 10.06 -20.16
CA ALA A 81 -0.33 10.62 -21.48
C ALA A 81 0.99 11.04 -22.12
N ASN A 82 0.98 11.09 -23.44
CA ASN A 82 1.98 11.75 -24.27
C ASN A 82 1.31 12.89 -25.03
N ASP A 83 2.06 13.52 -25.94
CA ASP A 83 1.58 14.64 -26.76
C ASP A 83 0.40 14.26 -27.69
N TYR A 84 0.14 12.95 -27.86
CA TYR A 84 -0.93 12.41 -28.71
C TYR A 84 -2.13 11.88 -27.92
N GLY A 85 -2.10 11.94 -26.58
CA GLY A 85 -3.21 11.53 -25.72
C GLY A 85 -2.85 10.51 -24.64
N THR A 86 -3.86 9.83 -24.10
CA THR A 86 -3.67 8.85 -23.01
C THR A 86 -2.96 7.60 -23.53
N VAL A 87 -1.74 7.37 -23.06
CA VAL A 87 -0.93 6.19 -23.41
C VAL A 87 -1.30 5.00 -22.53
N ARG A 88 -1.52 5.25 -21.23
CA ARG A 88 -1.81 4.19 -20.28
C ARG A 88 -2.77 4.66 -19.21
N TRP A 89 -3.86 3.92 -19.05
CA TRP A 89 -4.77 4.09 -17.92
C TRP A 89 -4.97 2.75 -17.24
N GLN A 90 -4.57 2.68 -15.97
CA GLN A 90 -4.53 1.47 -15.19
C GLN A 90 -5.09 1.74 -13.79
N LEU A 91 -5.95 0.85 -13.32
CA LEU A 91 -6.50 0.86 -11.97
C LEU A 91 -6.14 -0.46 -11.30
N MET A 92 -5.57 -0.36 -10.10
CA MET A 92 -5.17 -1.51 -9.28
C MET A 92 -5.80 -1.40 -7.90
N MET A 93 -6.60 -2.38 -7.53
CA MET A 93 -7.02 -2.58 -6.14
C MET A 93 -6.16 -3.65 -5.51
N MET A 94 -5.65 -3.36 -4.34
CA MET A 94 -4.71 -4.24 -3.66
C MET A 94 -4.93 -4.18 -2.16
N GLN A 95 -4.50 -5.25 -1.49
CA GLN A 95 -4.52 -5.37 -0.04
C GLN A 95 -3.09 -5.42 0.47
N ALA A 96 -2.78 -4.59 1.47
CA ALA A 96 -1.50 -4.60 2.16
C ALA A 96 -1.23 -5.98 2.76
N CYS A 97 -0.07 -6.56 2.48
CA CYS A 97 0.28 -7.90 2.95
C CYS A 97 0.77 -7.89 4.39
N THR A 98 0.46 -8.96 5.12
CA THR A 98 1.19 -9.33 6.34
C THR A 98 2.47 -10.09 5.96
N PRO A 99 3.47 -10.23 6.86
CA PRO A 99 4.73 -10.93 6.53
C PRO A 99 4.55 -12.37 6.04
N LEU A 100 3.46 -13.02 6.41
CA LEU A 100 3.15 -14.42 6.08
C LEU A 100 2.32 -14.56 4.79
N ASP A 101 1.80 -13.46 4.24
CA ASP A 101 0.98 -13.50 3.03
C ASP A 101 1.83 -13.64 1.77
N ALA A 102 1.29 -14.36 0.78
CA ALA A 102 1.83 -14.37 -0.57
C ALA A 102 1.73 -12.97 -1.21
N ALA A 103 2.83 -12.22 -1.19
CA ALA A 103 2.90 -10.88 -1.73
C ALA A 103 3.25 -10.89 -3.22
N GLN A 104 2.49 -10.15 -4.04
CA GLN A 104 2.87 -9.90 -5.42
C GLN A 104 3.77 -8.65 -5.49
N ARG A 105 4.86 -8.76 -6.26
CA ARG A 105 5.71 -7.60 -6.55
C ARG A 105 4.99 -6.67 -7.51
N ILE A 106 4.66 -5.48 -7.03
CA ILE A 106 4.02 -4.43 -7.82
C ILE A 106 4.98 -3.23 -7.87
N PRO A 107 5.29 -2.67 -9.04
CA PRO A 107 6.15 -1.50 -9.13
C PRO A 107 5.65 -0.34 -8.26
N GLY A 108 6.54 0.21 -7.45
CA GLY A 108 6.22 1.27 -6.49
C GLY A 108 5.46 0.79 -5.26
N VAL A 109 5.38 -0.53 -4.98
CA VAL A 109 4.82 -1.06 -3.74
C VAL A 109 5.86 -1.94 -3.06
N GLN A 110 6.19 -1.65 -1.81
CA GLN A 110 7.17 -2.40 -1.01
C GLN A 110 6.58 -2.77 0.35
N PRO A 111 6.78 -4.02 0.85
CA PRO A 111 7.49 -5.15 0.22
C PRO A 111 6.74 -5.78 -0.97
N GLY A 112 5.43 -5.54 -1.07
CA GLY A 112 4.53 -6.02 -2.10
C GLY A 112 3.09 -5.84 -1.63
N ALA A 113 2.13 -6.30 -2.42
CA ALA A 113 0.74 -6.33 -1.99
C ALA A 113 -0.01 -7.49 -2.66
N ARG A 114 -1.14 -7.88 -2.07
CA ARG A 114 -2.03 -8.87 -2.65
C ARG A 114 -2.93 -8.18 -3.66
N LEU A 115 -2.72 -8.43 -4.94
CA LEU A 115 -3.54 -7.87 -6.01
C LEU A 115 -4.95 -8.48 -5.93
N LEU A 116 -5.97 -7.61 -5.88
CA LEU A 116 -7.37 -8.02 -5.85
C LEU A 116 -8.02 -7.82 -7.22
N LEU A 117 -7.74 -6.67 -7.85
CA LEU A 117 -8.26 -6.29 -9.14
C LEU A 117 -7.23 -5.50 -9.92
N HIS A 118 -7.13 -5.82 -11.20
CA HIS A 118 -6.35 -5.09 -12.18
C HIS A 118 -7.22 -4.81 -13.40
N ALA A 119 -7.37 -3.54 -13.74
CA ALA A 119 -8.03 -3.09 -14.96
C ALA A 119 -7.08 -2.17 -15.72
N GLU A 120 -6.98 -2.38 -17.02
CA GLU A 120 -6.15 -1.59 -17.91
C GLU A 120 -6.93 -1.26 -19.17
N GLY A 121 -6.79 -0.03 -19.65
CA GLY A 121 -7.52 0.51 -20.78
C GLY A 121 -8.81 1.24 -20.35
N GLU A 122 -9.28 2.14 -21.23
CA GLU A 122 -10.38 3.05 -20.95
C GLU A 122 -11.66 2.34 -20.53
N ASN A 123 -12.15 1.39 -21.34
CA ASN A 123 -13.43 0.71 -21.09
C ASN A 123 -13.43 -0.06 -19.77
N GLN A 124 -12.35 -0.81 -19.48
CA GLN A 124 -12.25 -1.60 -18.26
C GLN A 124 -12.13 -0.70 -17.03
N VAL A 125 -11.30 0.34 -17.09
CA VAL A 125 -11.14 1.28 -15.97
C VAL A 125 -12.43 2.05 -15.72
N ARG A 126 -13.11 2.53 -16.77
CA ARG A 126 -14.40 3.23 -16.64
C ARG A 126 -15.47 2.32 -16.03
N ALA A 127 -15.61 1.07 -16.50
CA ALA A 127 -16.57 0.12 -15.95
C ALA A 127 -16.31 -0.21 -14.46
N VAL A 128 -15.04 -0.24 -14.05
CA VAL A 128 -14.68 -0.43 -12.63
C VAL A 128 -14.98 0.82 -11.81
N LEU A 129 -14.68 2.01 -12.33
CA LEU A 129 -15.01 3.28 -11.67
C LEU A 129 -16.52 3.42 -11.47
N GLU A 130 -17.33 3.13 -12.49
CA GLU A 130 -18.79 3.10 -12.37
C GLU A 130 -19.26 2.13 -11.28
N ARG A 131 -18.59 0.98 -11.15
CA ARG A 131 -18.91 0.02 -10.09
C ARG A 131 -18.53 0.53 -8.70
N ILE A 132 -17.40 1.23 -8.60
CA ILE A 132 -16.96 1.87 -7.35
C ILE A 132 -17.99 2.93 -6.95
N ASP A 133 -18.39 3.80 -7.87
CA ASP A 133 -19.32 4.89 -7.61
C ASP A 133 -20.71 4.32 -7.21
N ALA A 134 -21.14 3.22 -7.83
CA ALA A 134 -22.38 2.51 -7.43
C ALA A 134 -22.33 1.90 -6.01
N ILE A 135 -21.14 1.55 -5.51
CA ILE A 135 -20.94 1.06 -4.14
C ILE A 135 -20.84 2.22 -3.15
N GLU A 136 -20.24 3.33 -3.57
CA GLU A 136 -20.10 4.54 -2.76
C GLU A 136 -21.44 5.27 -2.59
N ALA A 137 -22.34 5.20 -3.60
CA ALA A 137 -23.67 5.81 -3.58
C ALA A 137 -24.54 5.48 -2.35
N PRO A 138 -24.66 4.21 -1.89
CA PRO A 138 -25.36 3.88 -0.65
C PRO A 138 -24.56 4.20 0.64
N GLY A 139 -23.40 4.87 0.55
CA GLY A 139 -22.57 5.25 1.71
C GLY A 139 -21.66 4.14 2.23
N ILE A 140 -21.42 3.08 1.44
CA ILE A 140 -20.55 1.98 1.85
C ILE A 140 -19.09 2.39 1.66
N ALA A 141 -18.30 2.35 2.74
CA ALA A 141 -16.88 2.59 2.66
C ALA A 141 -16.19 1.51 1.80
N LEU A 142 -15.52 1.93 0.72
CA LEU A 142 -14.87 1.03 -0.24
C LEU A 142 -13.77 0.15 0.40
N VAL A 143 -13.16 0.66 1.47
CA VAL A 143 -12.18 -0.08 2.28
C VAL A 143 -12.80 -1.21 3.12
N ALA A 144 -14.10 -1.14 3.40
CA ALA A 144 -14.84 -2.15 4.16
C ALA A 144 -15.45 -3.25 3.27
N VAL A 145 -15.44 -3.05 1.95
CA VAL A 145 -15.94 -4.04 0.97
C VAL A 145 -15.08 -5.30 1.02
N SER A 146 -15.71 -6.46 0.90
CA SER A 146 -15.04 -7.75 0.95
C SER A 146 -13.93 -7.89 -0.11
N PRO A 147 -12.69 -8.26 0.26
CA PRO A 147 -11.63 -8.58 -0.69
C PRO A 147 -12.00 -9.70 -1.67
N ALA A 148 -12.88 -10.62 -1.27
CA ALA A 148 -13.37 -11.69 -2.15
C ALA A 148 -14.27 -11.15 -3.27
N TYR A 149 -15.09 -10.12 -2.98
CA TYR A 149 -15.90 -9.46 -4.00
C TYR A 149 -15.02 -8.82 -5.08
N TRP A 150 -13.96 -8.11 -4.68
CA TRP A 150 -13.02 -7.50 -5.62
C TRP A 150 -12.35 -8.53 -6.54
N ARG A 151 -12.00 -9.71 -6.01
CA ARG A 151 -11.49 -10.82 -6.84
C ARG A 151 -12.53 -11.39 -7.79
N THR A 152 -13.79 -11.55 -7.35
CA THR A 152 -14.89 -11.96 -8.24
C THR A 152 -15.09 -10.93 -9.36
N LEU A 153 -15.05 -9.64 -9.03
CA LEU A 153 -15.15 -8.55 -9.99
C LEU A 153 -14.02 -8.63 -11.03
N ALA A 154 -12.78 -8.83 -10.57
CA ALA A 154 -11.61 -9.00 -11.44
C ALA A 154 -11.73 -10.22 -12.37
N ASN A 155 -12.17 -11.37 -11.85
CA ASN A 155 -12.37 -12.58 -12.63
C ASN A 155 -13.44 -12.37 -13.72
N ARG A 156 -14.56 -11.72 -13.38
CA ARG A 156 -15.61 -11.42 -14.37
C ARG A 156 -15.17 -10.38 -15.40
N LEU A 157 -14.39 -9.39 -14.98
CA LEU A 157 -13.81 -8.38 -15.87
C LEU A 157 -12.85 -9.01 -16.88
N ALA A 158 -12.02 -9.97 -16.45
CA ALA A 158 -11.14 -10.74 -17.33
C ALA A 158 -11.95 -11.65 -18.28
N ALA A 159 -13.03 -12.26 -17.79
CA ALA A 159 -13.94 -13.09 -18.58
C ALA A 159 -14.92 -12.30 -19.47
N ARG A 160 -14.90 -10.96 -19.45
CA ARG A 160 -15.85 -10.07 -20.14
C ARG A 160 -17.32 -10.39 -19.81
N LEU A 161 -17.57 -10.83 -18.59
CA LEU A 161 -18.90 -11.16 -18.07
C LEU A 161 -19.53 -9.95 -17.36
N PRO A 162 -20.86 -9.93 -17.21
CA PRO A 162 -21.54 -8.85 -16.51
C PRO A 162 -21.02 -8.70 -15.07
N LEU A 163 -20.63 -7.47 -14.73
CA LEU A 163 -20.05 -7.13 -13.44
C LEU A 163 -21.09 -7.30 -12.32
N PRO A 164 -20.76 -8.01 -11.23
CA PRO A 164 -21.72 -8.37 -10.18
C PRO A 164 -22.06 -7.14 -9.32
N LYS A 165 -23.35 -6.90 -9.07
CA LYS A 165 -23.79 -5.82 -8.17
C LYS A 165 -23.37 -6.15 -6.74
N TYR A 166 -22.98 -5.14 -5.99
CA TYR A 166 -22.72 -5.26 -4.56
C TYR A 166 -23.92 -4.66 -3.83
N THR A 167 -24.56 -5.46 -2.98
CA THR A 167 -25.78 -5.07 -2.25
C THR A 167 -25.46 -4.86 -0.78
N ALA A 168 -26.28 -4.07 -0.10
CA ALA A 168 -26.18 -3.85 1.34
C ALA A 168 -26.29 -5.17 2.14
N GLU A 169 -27.17 -6.08 1.72
CA GLU A 169 -27.30 -7.42 2.32
C GLU A 169 -25.99 -8.21 2.27
N ARG A 170 -25.31 -8.19 1.11
CA ARG A 170 -24.01 -8.85 0.95
C ARG A 170 -22.93 -8.18 1.80
N HIS A 171 -23.02 -6.86 1.97
CA HIS A 171 -22.13 -6.12 2.86
C HIS A 171 -22.34 -6.52 4.32
N ALA A 172 -23.59 -6.59 4.79
CA ALA A 172 -23.93 -7.02 6.14
C ALA A 172 -23.46 -8.47 6.41
N ALA A 173 -23.73 -9.40 5.49
CA ALA A 173 -23.27 -10.78 5.61
C ALA A 173 -21.73 -10.89 5.72
N TRP A 174 -21.01 -10.06 4.97
CA TRP A 174 -19.55 -9.98 5.07
C TRP A 174 -19.09 -9.42 6.42
N LEU A 175 -19.73 -8.38 6.94
CA LEU A 175 -19.40 -7.80 8.24
C LEU A 175 -19.63 -8.81 9.38
N ILE A 176 -20.73 -9.56 9.33
CA ILE A 176 -21.00 -10.65 10.28
C ILE A 176 -19.90 -11.72 10.17
N GLY A 177 -19.60 -12.18 8.96
CA GLY A 177 -18.56 -13.20 8.74
C GLY A 177 -17.15 -12.76 9.18
N ARG A 178 -16.86 -11.46 9.17
CA ARG A 178 -15.59 -10.91 9.67
C ARG A 178 -15.53 -10.83 11.20
N ALA A 179 -16.68 -10.73 11.87
CA ALA A 179 -16.78 -10.69 13.32
C ALA A 179 -16.76 -12.08 13.97
N LEU A 180 -16.92 -13.15 13.17
CA LEU A 180 -16.78 -14.52 13.64
C LEU A 180 -15.28 -14.87 13.80
N PRO A 181 -14.89 -15.48 14.94
CA PRO A 181 -13.51 -15.84 15.25
C PRO A 181 -12.96 -17.00 14.39
#